data_AF-A0A0S7CXQ1-F1
#
_entry.id   AF-A0A0S7CXQ1-F1
#
_cell.length_a   1.000
_cell.length_b   1.000
_cell.length_c   1.000
_cell.angle_alpha   90.00
_cell.angle_beta   90.00
_cell.angle_gamma   90.00
#
_symmetry.space_group_name_H-M   'P 1'
#
loop_
_entity.id
_entity.type
_entity.pdbx_description
1 polymer ?
#
loop_
_entity_poly.entity_id
_entity_poly.type
_entity_poly.pdbx_seq_one_letter_code
_entity_poly.pdbx_strand_id
1 'polypeptide(L)'
;MILLTGFEPFGGDSSNPSWAAVLEAQEILRSEGHDVVALELPCVFGESAAVLREAVERLRPELVICVGLAGGRDRLSLERVAINCDDARIPDNAGNRPIDEPVVPEGPAAYFSTLPVKSALRALQIAGIRAEVSQTAGTYVCNHVFYALMHELAGAVPPRARGASSTFL
;
A
#
# COMPACT_ATOMS: atom_id res chain seq x y z
N MET A 1 2.57 -14.62 9.47
CA MET A 1 3.55 -13.54 9.20
C MET A 1 2.85 -12.30 8.65
N ILE A 2 3.27 -11.11 9.05
CA ILE A 2 2.80 -9.80 8.58
C ILE A 2 3.88 -9.15 7.70
N LEU A 3 3.52 -8.64 6.53
CA LEU A 3 4.36 -7.79 5.68
C LEU A 3 3.84 -6.35 5.74
N LEU A 4 4.69 -5.44 6.18
CA LEU A 4 4.46 -4.00 6.11
C LEU A 4 5.34 -3.43 5.00
N THR A 5 4.80 -2.52 4.18
CA THR A 5 5.62 -1.82 3.18
C THR A 5 5.53 -0.32 3.33
N GLY A 6 6.66 0.36 3.19
CA GLY A 6 6.73 1.82 3.03
C GLY A 6 7.34 2.15 1.66
N PHE A 7 7.37 3.42 1.29
CA PHE A 7 8.06 3.87 0.08
C PHE A 7 9.34 4.62 0.42
N GLU A 8 10.33 4.53 -0.46
CA GLU A 8 11.48 5.44 -0.48
C GLU A 8 11.04 6.91 -0.70
N PRO A 9 11.93 7.90 -0.47
CA PRO A 9 11.64 9.30 -0.79
C PRO A 9 11.37 9.51 -2.29
N PHE A 10 10.47 10.44 -2.62
CA PHE A 10 10.11 10.75 -4.01
C PHE A 10 9.68 12.21 -4.15
N GLY A 11 9.51 12.69 -5.39
CA GLY A 11 8.97 14.04 -5.65
C GLY A 11 9.85 15.19 -5.16
N GLY A 12 11.14 14.93 -4.92
CA GLY A 12 12.11 15.90 -4.39
C GLY A 12 12.24 15.90 -2.86
N ASP A 13 11.46 15.09 -2.15
CA ASP A 13 11.58 14.95 -0.70
C ASP A 13 12.82 14.13 -0.33
N SER A 14 13.46 14.47 0.80
CA SER A 14 14.64 13.76 1.33
C SER A 14 14.29 12.60 2.25
N SER A 15 13.02 12.45 2.60
CA SER A 15 12.52 11.42 3.51
C SER A 15 11.08 11.06 3.15
N ASN A 16 10.64 9.87 3.54
CA ASN A 16 9.26 9.44 3.38
C ASN A 16 8.72 8.91 4.71
N PRO A 17 7.74 9.59 5.32
CA PRO A 17 7.16 9.18 6.60
C PRO A 17 6.58 7.76 6.59
N SER A 18 6.12 7.27 5.43
CA SER A 18 5.62 5.89 5.32
C SER A 18 6.68 4.86 5.70
N TRP A 19 7.94 5.08 5.32
CA TRP A 19 9.03 4.16 5.66
C TRP A 19 9.38 4.20 7.14
N ALA A 20 9.46 5.40 7.72
CA ALA A 20 9.68 5.56 9.16
C ALA A 20 8.57 4.90 9.99
N ALA A 21 7.31 5.09 9.58
CA ALA A 21 6.15 4.53 10.26
C ALA A 21 6.14 3.00 10.26
N VAL A 22 6.51 2.34 9.15
CA VAL A 22 6.53 0.87 9.11
C VAL A 22 7.70 0.27 9.89
N LEU A 23 8.82 0.98 10.02
CA LEU A 23 9.93 0.55 10.87
C LEU A 23 9.53 0.60 12.35
N GLU A 24 8.93 1.71 12.80
CA GLU A 24 8.44 1.84 14.18
C GLU A 24 7.34 0.79 14.48
N ALA A 25 6.39 0.61 13.56
CA ALA A 25 5.35 -0.40 13.71
C ALA A 25 5.92 -1.83 13.75
N GLN A 26 6.97 -2.12 12.97
CA GLN A 26 7.65 -3.42 13.02
C GLN A 26 8.26 -3.67 14.41
N GLU A 27 8.95 -2.69 14.98
CA GLU A 27 9.56 -2.82 16.32
C GLU A 27 8.49 -3.08 17.39
N ILE A 28 7.41 -2.29 17.39
CA ILE A 28 6.29 -2.44 18.32
C ILE A 28 5.68 -3.83 18.20
N LEU A 29 5.27 -4.24 16.99
CA LEU A 29 4.60 -5.52 16.78
C LEU A 29 5.50 -6.72 17.11
N ARG A 30 6.80 -6.63 16.83
CA ARG A 30 7.76 -7.68 17.24
C ARG A 30 7.89 -7.77 18.76
N SER A 31 7.86 -6.64 19.46
CA SER A 31 7.87 -6.63 20.94
C SER A 31 6.63 -7.28 21.54
N GLU A 32 5.51 -7.27 20.81
CA GLU A 32 4.25 -7.95 21.15
C GLU A 32 4.21 -9.43 20.72
N GLY A 33 5.30 -9.95 20.14
CA GLY A 33 5.43 -11.35 19.73
C GLY A 33 4.89 -11.67 18.33
N HIS A 34 4.61 -10.66 17.51
CA HIS A 34 4.22 -10.87 16.11
C HIS A 34 5.42 -11.06 15.19
N ASP A 35 5.29 -11.96 14.22
CA ASP A 35 6.24 -12.14 13.13
C ASP A 35 5.97 -11.12 12.03
N VAL A 36 6.82 -10.09 11.94
CA VAL A 36 6.66 -8.94 11.05
C VAL A 36 7.93 -8.67 10.23
N VAL A 37 7.74 -8.43 8.93
CA VAL A 37 8.77 -7.95 8.00
C VAL A 37 8.35 -6.60 7.44
N ALA A 38 9.30 -5.67 7.36
CA ALA A 38 9.12 -4.36 6.73
C ALA A 38 9.94 -4.35 5.43
N LEU A 39 9.37 -3.79 4.37
CA LEU A 39 9.96 -3.69 3.06
C LEU A 39 9.83 -2.27 2.53
N GLU A 40 10.95 -1.64 2.19
CA GLU A 40 10.93 -0.36 1.48
C GLU A 40 10.73 -0.64 -0.01
N LEU A 41 9.73 -0.01 -0.61
CA LEU A 41 9.43 -0.12 -2.03
C LEU A 41 10.02 1.08 -2.78
N PRO A 42 10.56 0.86 -4.00
CA PRO A 42 10.91 1.96 -4.88
C PRO A 42 9.66 2.76 -5.26
N CYS A 43 9.79 4.07 -5.45
CA CYS A 43 8.69 4.90 -5.95
C CYS A 43 8.75 4.93 -7.49
N VAL A 44 8.58 3.76 -8.09
CA VAL A 44 8.69 3.53 -9.54
C VAL A 44 7.54 2.61 -9.98
N PHE A 45 6.82 3.00 -11.04
CA PHE A 45 5.75 2.18 -11.62
C PHE A 45 6.31 0.85 -12.14
N GLY A 46 5.59 -0.25 -11.93
CA GLY A 46 6.02 -1.60 -12.29
C GLY A 46 7.06 -2.19 -11.34
N GLU A 47 8.17 -1.50 -11.09
CA GLU A 47 9.25 -2.00 -10.23
C GLU A 47 8.78 -2.20 -8.78
N SER A 48 8.03 -1.25 -8.24
CA SER A 48 7.42 -1.34 -6.90
C SER A 48 6.53 -2.58 -6.76
N ALA A 49 5.72 -2.89 -7.78
CA ALA A 49 4.88 -4.08 -7.80
C ALA A 49 5.69 -5.37 -7.95
N ALA A 50 6.77 -5.36 -8.73
CA ALA A 50 7.66 -6.51 -8.87
C ALA A 50 8.37 -6.85 -7.55
N VAL A 51 8.91 -5.84 -6.86
CA VAL A 51 9.56 -6.00 -5.55
C VAL A 51 8.57 -6.52 -4.49
N LEU A 52 7.34 -5.98 -4.48
CA LEU A 52 6.30 -6.48 -3.58
C LEU A 52 5.94 -7.94 -3.88
N ARG A 53 5.73 -8.29 -5.15
CA ARG A 53 5.41 -9.67 -5.57
C ARG A 53 6.47 -10.65 -5.12
N GLU A 54 7.74 -10.37 -5.39
CA GLU A 54 8.84 -11.24 -4.96
C GLU A 54 8.84 -11.44 -3.44
N ALA A 55 8.59 -10.38 -2.68
CA ALA A 55 8.48 -10.47 -1.23
C ALA A 55 7.27 -11.31 -0.78
N VAL A 56 6.10 -11.15 -1.42
CA VAL A 56 4.89 -11.93 -1.13
C VAL A 56 5.10 -13.41 -1.45
N GLU A 57 5.68 -13.74 -2.60
CA GLU A 57 5.99 -15.11 -3.00
C GLU A 57 7.00 -15.78 -2.05
N ARG A 58 8.05 -15.06 -1.68
CA ARG A 58 9.11 -15.56 -0.78
C ARG A 58 8.63 -15.74 0.65
N LEU A 59 7.93 -14.75 1.19
CA LEU A 59 7.54 -14.70 2.60
C LEU A 59 6.21 -15.39 2.88
N ARG A 60 5.33 -15.48 1.87
CA ARG A 60 3.96 -16.01 1.97
C ARG A 60 3.21 -15.44 3.19
N PRO A 61 3.11 -14.10 3.32
CA PRO A 61 2.49 -13.45 4.47
C PRO A 61 0.98 -13.76 4.54
N GLU A 62 0.43 -13.72 5.75
CA GLU A 62 -1.02 -13.82 5.98
C GLU A 62 -1.70 -12.45 5.91
N LEU A 63 -0.91 -11.38 6.11
CA LEU A 63 -1.37 -10.01 6.11
C LEU A 63 -0.34 -9.13 5.40
N VAL A 64 -0.78 -8.35 4.42
CA VAL A 64 0.03 -7.33 3.74
C VAL A 64 -0.63 -5.96 3.95
N ILE A 65 0.13 -5.02 4.52
CA ILE A 65 -0.29 -3.62 4.67
C ILE A 65 0.70 -2.74 3.93
N CYS A 66 0.25 -2.15 2.83
CA CYS A 66 1.02 -1.15 2.12
C CYS A 66 0.78 0.22 2.74
N VAL A 67 1.85 0.93 3.08
CA VAL A 67 1.83 2.26 3.68
C VAL A 67 2.46 3.25 2.70
N GLY A 68 1.75 4.34 2.40
CA GLY A 68 2.23 5.40 1.52
C GLY A 68 1.97 6.79 2.09
N LEU A 69 2.67 7.79 1.54
CA LEU A 69 2.50 9.21 1.88
C LEU A 69 1.44 9.86 0.98
N ALA A 70 0.49 10.59 1.57
CA ALA A 70 -0.34 11.56 0.83
C ALA A 70 -0.13 12.97 1.38
N GLY A 71 0.76 13.72 0.72
CA GLY A 71 1.03 15.11 1.04
C GLY A 71 -0.24 15.96 1.06
N GLY A 72 -0.39 16.75 2.13
CA GLY A 72 -1.50 17.71 2.29
C GLY A 72 -2.77 17.14 2.93
N ARG A 73 -2.84 15.84 3.25
CA ARG A 73 -3.93 15.29 4.08
C ARG A 73 -3.68 15.60 5.56
N ASP A 74 -4.73 15.78 6.35
CA ASP A 74 -4.68 16.07 7.80
C ASP A 74 -5.18 14.88 8.65
N ARG A 75 -5.32 13.71 8.03
CA ARG A 75 -5.82 12.48 8.65
C ARG A 75 -5.29 11.24 7.94
N LEU A 76 -5.19 10.16 8.71
CA LEU A 76 -4.86 8.83 8.22
C LEU A 76 -6.00 8.30 7.33
N SER A 77 -5.65 7.74 6.17
CA SER A 77 -6.64 7.24 5.22
C SER A 77 -6.52 5.73 5.06
N LEU A 78 -7.64 5.03 5.28
CA LEU A 78 -7.76 3.61 4.96
C LEU A 78 -8.37 3.48 3.57
N GLU A 79 -7.59 3.01 2.59
CA GLU A 79 -8.04 2.95 1.20
C GLU A 79 -9.00 1.79 1.00
N ARG A 80 -10.22 2.10 0.52
CA ARG A 80 -11.23 1.08 0.25
C ARG A 80 -10.97 0.35 -1.06
N VAL A 81 -10.46 1.04 -2.07
CA VAL A 81 -10.46 0.58 -3.45
C VAL A 81 -9.16 0.96 -4.15
N ALA A 82 -8.64 0.03 -4.94
CA ALA A 82 -7.60 0.25 -5.93
C ALA A 82 -8.23 0.20 -7.32
N ILE A 83 -7.85 1.10 -8.22
CA ILE A 83 -8.37 1.15 -9.59
C ILE A 83 -7.30 0.74 -10.60
N ASN A 84 -7.70 0.14 -11.72
CA ASN A 84 -6.80 -0.28 -12.79
C ASN A 84 -6.39 0.91 -13.67
N CYS A 85 -5.75 1.91 -13.09
CA CYS A 85 -5.34 3.13 -13.80
C CYS A 85 -4.08 3.73 -13.17
N ASP A 86 -3.06 3.88 -14.00
CA ASP A 86 -1.88 4.69 -13.78
C ASP A 86 -2.00 5.99 -14.59
N ASP A 87 -2.12 7.11 -13.87
CA ASP A 87 -2.21 8.46 -14.41
C ASP A 87 -1.42 9.40 -13.50
N ALA A 88 -0.18 9.69 -13.91
CA ALA A 88 0.83 10.31 -13.06
C ALA A 88 0.92 11.83 -13.27
N ARG A 89 0.52 12.58 -12.22
CA ARG A 89 0.65 14.05 -12.20
C ARG A 89 2.11 14.53 -12.23
N ILE A 90 3.01 13.79 -11.58
CA ILE A 90 4.46 14.03 -11.51
C ILE A 90 5.18 12.77 -11.99
N PRO A 91 6.44 12.85 -12.48
CA PRO A 91 7.21 11.66 -12.80
C PRO A 91 7.56 10.87 -11.52
N ASP A 92 7.69 9.56 -11.69
CA ASP A 92 8.27 8.66 -10.69
C ASP A 92 9.79 8.82 -10.58
N ASN A 93 10.43 8.08 -9.67
CA ASN A 93 11.87 8.21 -9.42
C ASN A 93 12.74 7.76 -10.62
N ALA A 94 12.18 7.02 -11.58
CA ALA A 94 12.83 6.64 -12.83
C ALA A 94 12.48 7.58 -14.00
N GLY A 95 11.66 8.61 -13.75
CA GLY A 95 11.22 9.56 -14.78
C GLY A 95 9.97 9.13 -15.55
N ASN A 96 9.35 7.99 -15.22
CA ASN A 96 8.14 7.54 -15.89
C ASN A 96 6.96 8.42 -15.49
N ARG A 97 6.06 8.68 -16.44
CA ARG A 97 4.86 9.48 -16.22
C ARG A 97 3.70 8.95 -17.09
N PRO A 98 3.14 7.78 -16.74
CA PRO A 98 2.04 7.17 -17.50
C PRO A 98 0.81 8.08 -17.52
N ILE A 99 0.02 7.95 -18.58
CA ILE A 99 -1.23 8.70 -18.79
C ILE A 99 -2.30 7.71 -19.27
N ASP A 100 -3.34 7.50 -18.45
CA ASP A 100 -4.46 6.61 -18.75
C ASP A 100 -4.03 5.17 -19.10
N GLU A 101 -2.97 4.67 -18.45
CA GLU A 101 -2.47 3.31 -18.67
C GLU A 101 -3.06 2.32 -17.65
N PRO A 102 -3.40 1.08 -18.03
CA PRO A 102 -3.83 0.08 -17.07
C PRO A 102 -2.64 -0.44 -16.24
N VAL A 103 -2.85 -0.65 -14.94
CA VAL A 103 -1.88 -1.33 -14.05
C VAL A 103 -1.67 -2.77 -14.52
N VAL A 104 -2.76 -3.49 -14.82
CA VAL A 104 -2.73 -4.82 -15.44
C VAL A 104 -3.62 -4.80 -16.68
N PRO A 105 -3.06 -5.03 -17.89
CA PRO A 105 -3.84 -5.15 -19.11
C PRO A 105 -4.95 -6.19 -18.97
N GLU A 106 -6.16 -5.87 -19.42
CA GLU A 106 -7.37 -6.71 -19.32
C GLU A 106 -7.78 -7.10 -17.88
N GLY A 107 -7.17 -6.49 -16.86
CA GLY A 107 -7.55 -6.66 -15.46
C GLY A 107 -8.90 -6.00 -15.13
N PRO A 108 -9.63 -6.45 -14.10
CA PRO A 108 -10.87 -5.82 -13.65
C PRO A 108 -10.68 -4.34 -13.36
N ALA A 109 -11.71 -3.52 -13.54
CA ALA A 109 -11.60 -2.06 -13.36
C ALA A 109 -11.11 -1.64 -11.96
N ALA A 110 -11.42 -2.42 -10.92
CA ALA A 110 -11.03 -2.13 -9.56
C ALA A 110 -11.04 -3.37 -8.66
N TYR A 111 -10.33 -3.27 -7.53
CA TYR A 111 -10.40 -4.22 -6.42
C TYR A 111 -10.69 -3.50 -5.11
N PHE A 112 -11.55 -4.10 -4.29
CA PHE A 112 -11.72 -3.65 -2.91
C PHE A 112 -10.65 -4.22 -1.99
N SER A 113 -10.24 -3.43 -1.01
CA SER A 113 -9.47 -3.86 0.15
C SER A 113 -10.13 -5.09 0.80
N THR A 114 -9.31 -6.08 1.16
CA THR A 114 -9.76 -7.25 1.93
C THR A 114 -9.57 -7.07 3.44
N LEU A 115 -9.03 -5.92 3.86
CA LEU A 115 -8.93 -5.57 5.28
C LEU A 115 -10.28 -5.12 5.85
N PRO A 116 -10.52 -5.32 7.15
CA PRO A 116 -11.74 -4.87 7.80
C PRO A 116 -11.71 -3.34 8.04
N VAL A 117 -11.72 -2.54 6.97
CA VAL A 117 -11.47 -1.08 7.00
C VAL A 117 -12.41 -0.32 7.93
N LYS A 118 -13.65 -0.76 8.11
CA LYS A 118 -14.59 -0.13 9.05
C LYS A 118 -14.28 -0.45 10.51
N SER A 119 -13.84 -1.67 10.80
CA SER A 119 -13.40 -2.05 12.15
C SER A 119 -12.07 -1.37 12.50
N ALA A 120 -11.13 -1.32 11.55
CA ALA A 120 -9.87 -0.59 11.71
C ALA A 120 -10.12 0.91 11.94
N LEU A 121 -10.98 1.55 11.15
CA LEU A 121 -11.39 2.94 11.38
C LEU A 121 -11.93 3.14 12.80
N ARG A 122 -12.80 2.24 13.26
CA ARG A 122 -13.39 2.35 14.60
C ARG A 122 -12.31 2.23 15.70
N ALA A 123 -11.34 1.33 15.54
CA ALA A 123 -10.23 1.17 16.47
C ALA A 123 -9.37 2.45 16.54
N LEU A 124 -9.02 3.02 15.37
CA LEU A 124 -8.27 4.28 15.29
C LEU A 124 -9.01 5.44 15.99
N GLN A 125 -10.33 5.54 15.77
CA GLN A 125 -11.15 6.57 16.41
C GLN A 125 -11.23 6.41 17.93
N ILE A 126 -11.32 5.18 18.44
CA ILE A 126 -11.28 4.91 19.90
C ILE A 126 -9.92 5.29 20.48
N ALA A 127 -8.83 5.09 19.72
CA ALA A 127 -7.49 5.51 20.10
C ALA A 127 -7.24 7.04 19.94
N GLY A 128 -8.26 7.82 19.54
CA GLY A 128 -8.13 9.27 19.36
C GLY A 128 -7.42 9.70 18.09
N ILE A 129 -7.19 8.78 17.14
CA ILE A 129 -6.51 9.06 15.88
C ILE A 129 -7.53 9.57 14.86
N ARG A 130 -7.25 10.73 14.24
CA ARG A 130 -8.03 11.27 13.13
C ARG A 130 -7.81 10.39 11.90
N ALA A 131 -8.81 9.61 11.54
CA ALA A 131 -8.78 8.71 10.40
C ALA A 131 -10.08 8.71 9.61
N GLU A 132 -10.00 8.35 8.34
CA GLU A 132 -11.16 8.15 7.46
C GLU A 132 -11.00 6.90 6.58
N VAL A 133 -12.11 6.47 5.98
CA VAL A 133 -12.05 5.53 4.85
C VAL A 133 -12.01 6.37 3.58
N SER A 134 -10.91 6.26 2.83
CA SER A 134 -10.76 6.91 1.54
C SER A 134 -11.36 6.03 0.44
N GLN A 135 -11.93 6.69 -0.56
CA GLN A 135 -12.53 6.06 -1.75
C GLN A 135 -11.60 6.16 -2.96
N THR A 136 -10.38 6.68 -2.79
CA THR A 136 -9.37 6.75 -3.85
C THR A 136 -7.96 6.84 -3.26
N ALA A 137 -7.11 5.91 -3.69
CA ALA A 137 -5.67 5.94 -3.42
C ALA A 137 -4.91 6.87 -4.40
N GLY A 138 -5.63 7.65 -5.21
CA GLY A 138 -5.10 8.34 -6.38
C GLY A 138 -4.84 7.38 -7.55
N THR A 139 -3.98 7.80 -8.46
CA THR A 139 -3.60 7.07 -9.70
C THR A 139 -2.06 6.99 -9.84
N TYR A 140 -1.36 7.17 -8.72
CA TYR A 140 0.10 7.12 -8.65
C TYR A 140 0.58 5.77 -8.11
N VAL A 141 1.88 5.65 -7.81
CA VAL A 141 2.52 4.38 -7.42
C VAL A 141 1.84 3.69 -6.22
N CYS A 142 1.24 4.43 -5.28
CA CYS A 142 0.46 3.84 -4.19
C CYS A 142 -0.77 3.04 -4.68
N ASN A 143 -1.49 3.57 -5.66
CA ASN A 143 -2.61 2.86 -6.29
C ASN A 143 -2.11 1.68 -7.13
N HIS A 144 -1.04 1.89 -7.91
CA HIS A 144 -0.40 0.84 -8.70
C HIS A 144 -0.07 -0.40 -7.86
N VAL A 145 0.65 -0.22 -6.75
CA VAL A 145 1.02 -1.29 -5.82
C VAL A 145 -0.21 -1.93 -5.18
N PHE A 146 -1.18 -1.13 -4.75
CA PHE A 146 -2.41 -1.65 -4.16
C PHE A 146 -3.17 -2.53 -5.16
N TYR A 147 -3.35 -2.07 -6.40
CA TYR A 147 -4.04 -2.81 -7.43
C TYR A 147 -3.29 -4.10 -7.79
N ALA A 148 -1.98 -4.02 -8.01
CA ALA A 148 -1.15 -5.19 -8.36
C ALA A 148 -1.21 -6.29 -7.28
N LEU A 149 -1.11 -5.90 -6.00
CA LEU A 149 -1.26 -6.83 -4.87
C LEU A 149 -2.64 -7.51 -4.88
N MET A 150 -3.72 -6.73 -5.02
CA MET A 150 -5.07 -7.28 -5.01
C MET A 150 -5.34 -8.20 -6.20
N HIS A 151 -4.79 -7.86 -7.37
CA HIS A 151 -4.89 -8.69 -8.57
C HIS A 151 -4.20 -10.05 -8.36
N GLU A 152 -2.99 -10.06 -7.79
CA GLU A 152 -2.27 -11.28 -7.47
C GLU A 152 -3.03 -12.15 -6.46
N LEU A 153 -3.55 -11.55 -5.38
CA LEU A 153 -4.32 -12.27 -4.36
C LEU A 153 -5.64 -12.84 -4.90
N ALA A 154 -6.27 -12.18 -5.87
CA ALA A 154 -7.50 -12.66 -6.52
C ALA A 154 -7.25 -13.87 -7.43
N GLY A 155 -6.05 -14.00 -8.01
CA GLY A 155 -5.65 -15.14 -8.85
C GLY A 155 -5.22 -16.38 -8.06
N ALA A 156 -4.95 -16.26 -6.75
CA ALA A 156 -4.51 -17.36 -5.90
C ALA A 156 -5.70 -18.20 -5.37
N VAL A 157 -5.73 -19.50 -5.67
CA VAL A 157 -6.72 -20.46 -5.14
C VAL A 157 -6.34 -20.87 -3.70
N PRO A 158 -7.28 -20.94 -2.73
CA PRO A 158 -7.94 -19.79 -2.08
C PRO A 158 -6.94 -18.92 -1.27
N PRO A 159 -7.26 -17.64 -1.00
CA PRO A 159 -6.28 -16.70 -0.46
C PRO A 159 -5.98 -17.01 1.00
N ARG A 160 -4.75 -17.43 1.30
CA ARG A 160 -4.22 -17.46 2.69
C ARG A 160 -3.93 -16.05 3.23
N ALA A 161 -3.85 -15.04 2.35
CA ALA A 161 -3.44 -13.68 2.69
C ALA A 161 -4.56 -12.67 2.52
N ARG A 162 -4.66 -11.69 3.44
CA ARG A 162 -5.46 -10.47 3.27
C ARG A 162 -4.51 -9.31 2.97
N GLY A 163 -4.87 -8.48 1.99
CA GLY A 163 -4.09 -7.32 1.56
C GLY A 163 -4.93 -6.04 1.53
N ALA A 164 -4.30 -4.91 1.87
CA ALA A 164 -4.76 -3.59 1.46
C ALA A 164 -3.64 -2.55 1.49
N SER A 165 -3.95 -1.39 0.93
CA SER A 165 -3.17 -0.18 1.10
C SER A 165 -3.81 0.75 2.13
N SER A 166 -2.96 1.51 2.80
CA SER A 166 -3.30 2.54 3.77
C SER A 166 -2.32 3.68 3.56
N THR A 167 -2.81 4.91 3.66
CA THR A 167 -1.97 6.08 3.45
C THR A 167 -1.80 6.79 4.79
N PHE A 168 -0.55 6.89 5.21
CA PHE A 168 -0.12 7.54 6.44
C PHE A 168 0.61 8.84 6.10
N LEU A 169 0.64 9.75 7.06
CA LEU A 169 1.27 11.08 6.94
C LEU A 169 2.78 10.98 7.06
#